data_AF-A0A2V6CG96-F1
#
_entry.id   AF-A0A2V6CG96-F1
#
_cell.length_a   1.000
_cell.length_b   1.000
_cell.length_c   1.000
_cell.angle_alpha   90.00
_cell.angle_beta   90.00
_cell.angle_gamma   90.00
#
_symmetry.space_group_name_H-M   'P 1'
#
loop_
_entity.id
_entity.type
_entity.pdbx_description
1 polymer ?
#
loop_
_entity_poly.entity_id
_entity_poly.type
_entity_poly.pdbx_seq_one_letter_code
_entity_poly.pdbx_strand_id
1 'polypeptide(L)'
;MPIQGNISFRTHLLGRVEDFVAETGMQPLVTEKTIAHIVTALANYTEEGKHLSPELYLTTDIVGLLRFLPGSSSLKVGECPVSEQVPNIAVKHCAPLANRGWCIYVEFENGIAKYGVFRDALSPLAIPIQRAVLDRGTGDLKILRIHQSALACVELANHKGDWHIVFVSHKRESEPNPRQFVSDLAKAICSQVRVKLREATETVIERILTAGLQESHGTLVAV
;
A
#
# COMPACT_ATOMS: atom_id res chain seq x y z
N MET A 1 -3.52 42.40 17.39
CA MET A 1 -4.27 41.13 17.41
C MET A 1 -3.30 40.02 17.07
N PRO A 2 -3.19 38.95 17.87
CA PRO A 2 -2.38 37.79 17.48
C PRO A 2 -3.00 37.12 16.24
N ILE A 3 -2.17 36.81 15.26
CA ILE A 3 -2.56 36.06 14.06
C ILE A 3 -2.63 34.58 14.47
N GLN A 4 -3.81 34.00 14.39
CA GLN A 4 -4.02 32.57 14.63
C GLN A 4 -3.95 31.84 13.30
N GLY A 5 -2.98 30.92 13.15
CA GLY A 5 -2.78 30.12 11.94
C GLY A 5 -2.71 28.64 12.28
N ASN A 6 -3.32 27.80 11.43
CA ASN A 6 -3.22 26.35 11.54
C ASN A 6 -2.07 25.86 10.67
N ILE A 7 -1.18 25.04 11.23
CA ILE A 7 -0.11 24.35 10.50
C ILE A 7 -0.49 22.88 10.38
N SER A 8 -0.39 22.30 9.18
CA SER A 8 -0.73 20.90 8.92
C SER A 8 0.35 20.23 8.08
N PHE A 9 0.63 18.96 8.41
CA PHE A 9 1.48 18.07 7.60
C PHE A 9 0.98 17.95 6.15
N ARG A 10 -0.32 18.12 5.93
CA ARG A 10 -0.95 18.04 4.61
C ARG A 10 -0.29 18.97 3.60
N THR A 11 0.03 20.21 3.97
CA THR A 11 0.61 21.19 3.03
C THR A 11 2.01 20.79 2.57
N HIS A 12 2.81 20.23 3.46
CA HIS A 12 4.15 19.73 3.11
C HIS A 12 4.06 18.48 2.24
N LEU A 13 3.14 17.56 2.55
CA LEU A 13 2.93 16.34 1.77
C LEU A 13 2.50 16.66 0.34
N LEU A 14 1.56 17.58 0.14
CA LEU A 14 1.05 17.97 -1.18
C LEU A 14 2.18 18.38 -2.14
N GLY A 15 3.09 19.24 -1.69
CA GLY A 15 4.21 19.71 -2.53
C GLY A 15 5.29 18.66 -2.82
N ARG A 16 5.28 17.51 -2.12
CA ARG A 16 6.26 16.43 -2.32
C ARG A 16 5.72 15.26 -3.13
N VAL A 17 4.40 15.14 -3.27
CA VAL A 17 3.75 14.05 -4.03
C VAL A 17 3.22 14.49 -5.39
N GLU A 18 3.35 15.77 -5.75
CA GLU A 18 2.86 16.31 -7.02
C GLU A 18 3.48 15.60 -8.23
N ASP A 19 4.82 15.56 -8.30
CA ASP A 19 5.53 14.88 -9.39
C ASP A 19 5.18 13.39 -9.44
N PHE A 20 5.17 12.73 -8.28
CA PHE A 20 4.81 11.32 -8.15
C PHE A 20 3.40 11.03 -8.66
N VAL A 21 2.42 11.89 -8.35
CA VAL A 21 1.04 11.76 -8.81
C VAL A 21 0.93 12.00 -10.31
N ALA A 22 1.60 13.02 -10.83
CA ALA A 22 1.63 13.31 -12.27
C ALA A 22 2.18 12.13 -13.07
N GLU A 23 3.22 11.48 -12.56
CA GLU A 23 3.84 10.31 -13.18
C GLU A 23 2.91 9.10 -13.24
N THR A 24 1.91 8.98 -12.35
CA THR A 24 0.93 7.90 -12.43
C THR A 24 0.03 7.97 -13.68
N GLY A 25 -0.11 9.15 -14.30
CA GLY A 25 -1.01 9.37 -15.42
C GLY A 25 -2.48 9.08 -15.12
N MET A 26 -2.88 9.01 -13.84
CA MET A 26 -4.26 8.75 -13.41
C MET A 26 -5.03 10.04 -13.07
N GLN A 27 -4.46 11.20 -13.36
CA GLN A 27 -5.17 12.48 -13.26
C GLN A 27 -6.34 12.53 -14.28
N PRO A 28 -7.45 13.20 -13.96
CA PRO A 28 -7.73 13.98 -12.74
C PRO A 28 -8.25 13.13 -11.57
N LEU A 29 -8.30 11.80 -11.70
CA LEU A 29 -8.97 10.89 -10.76
C LEU A 29 -8.14 10.69 -9.49
N VAL A 30 -6.81 10.64 -9.65
CA VAL A 30 -5.86 10.59 -8.54
C VAL A 30 -5.11 11.93 -8.50
N THR A 31 -5.27 12.66 -7.40
CA THR A 31 -4.64 13.96 -7.14
C THR A 31 -3.81 13.92 -5.88
N GLU A 32 -2.96 14.92 -5.66
CA GLU A 32 -2.14 15.07 -4.45
C GLU A 32 -3.02 15.13 -3.21
N LYS A 33 -4.18 15.79 -3.31
CA LYS A 33 -5.20 15.84 -2.24
C LYS A 33 -5.75 14.47 -1.92
N THR A 34 -6.02 13.68 -2.95
CA THR A 34 -6.51 12.30 -2.81
C THR A 34 -5.46 11.44 -2.11
N ILE A 35 -4.19 11.53 -2.51
CA ILE A 35 -3.08 10.82 -1.87
C ILE A 35 -2.91 11.25 -0.41
N ALA A 36 -2.89 12.55 -0.15
CA ALA A 36 -2.73 13.06 1.21
C ALA A 36 -3.86 12.59 2.14
N HIS A 37 -5.10 12.51 1.64
CA HIS A 37 -6.22 11.94 2.40
C HIS A 37 -6.02 10.46 2.67
N ILE A 38 -5.68 9.65 1.66
CA ILE A 38 -5.47 8.20 1.83
C ILE A 38 -4.32 7.93 2.81
N VAL A 39 -3.19 8.60 2.63
CA VAL A 39 -2.01 8.45 3.51
C VAL A 39 -2.40 8.73 4.95
N THR A 40 -3.12 9.82 5.20
CA THR A 40 -3.56 10.18 6.55
C THR A 40 -4.54 9.15 7.11
N ALA A 41 -5.47 8.65 6.29
CA ALA A 41 -6.44 7.63 6.70
C ALA A 41 -5.79 6.29 7.05
N LEU A 42 -4.81 5.85 6.26
CA LEU A 42 -4.13 4.56 6.44
C LEU A 42 -3.03 4.60 7.51
N ALA A 43 -2.43 5.75 7.77
CA ALA A 43 -1.28 5.88 8.67
C ALA A 43 -1.53 5.34 10.09
N ASN A 44 -2.77 5.39 10.58
CA ASN A 44 -3.19 4.88 11.89
C ASN A 44 -4.64 4.32 11.84
N TYR A 45 -4.98 3.58 10.77
CA TYR A 45 -6.35 3.10 10.60
C TYR A 45 -6.74 2.10 11.71
N THR A 46 -7.89 2.35 12.34
CA THR A 46 -8.44 1.48 13.38
C THR A 46 -9.92 1.22 13.12
N GLU A 47 -10.38 0.01 13.38
CA GLU A 47 -11.78 -0.39 13.31
C GLU A 47 -12.13 -1.15 14.60
N GLU A 48 -13.19 -0.75 15.30
CA GLU A 48 -13.60 -1.36 16.58
C GLU A 48 -12.45 -1.48 17.61
N GLY A 49 -11.53 -0.51 17.62
CA GLY A 49 -10.36 -0.51 18.50
C GLY A 49 -9.21 -1.43 18.07
N LYS A 50 -9.36 -2.17 16.97
CA LYS A 50 -8.30 -2.99 16.38
C LYS A 50 -7.57 -2.22 15.30
N HIS A 51 -6.24 -2.24 15.36
CA HIS A 51 -5.39 -1.70 14.31
C HIS A 51 -5.51 -2.57 13.04
N LEU A 52 -5.78 -1.95 11.90
CA LEU A 52 -5.78 -2.61 10.60
C LEU A 52 -4.81 -1.91 9.67
N SER A 53 -4.11 -2.69 8.85
CA SER A 53 -3.13 -2.21 7.87
C SER A 53 -3.53 -2.70 6.47
N PRO A 54 -4.69 -2.27 5.93
CA PRO A 54 -5.13 -2.72 4.62
C PRO A 54 -4.22 -2.19 3.52
N GLU A 55 -4.01 -3.00 2.48
CA GLU A 55 -3.37 -2.54 1.25
C GLU A 55 -4.43 -2.04 0.27
N LEU A 56 -4.23 -0.83 -0.26
CA LEU A 56 -5.13 -0.19 -1.22
C LEU A 56 -4.45 -0.09 -2.59
N TYR A 57 -5.16 -0.51 -3.63
CA TYR A 57 -4.77 -0.37 -5.03
C TYR A 57 -5.73 0.57 -5.74
N LEU A 58 -5.21 1.65 -6.29
CA LEU A 58 -5.93 2.49 -7.25
C LEU A 58 -5.56 2.04 -8.66
N THR A 59 -6.54 1.82 -9.51
CA THR A 59 -6.30 1.37 -10.89
C THR A 59 -7.35 1.87 -11.87
N THR A 60 -7.02 1.80 -13.16
CA THR A 60 -7.96 2.04 -14.25
C THR A 60 -8.60 0.75 -14.79
N ASP A 61 -8.06 -0.42 -14.44
CA ASP A 61 -8.57 -1.71 -14.92
C ASP A 61 -8.24 -2.83 -13.91
N ILE A 62 -9.21 -3.18 -13.07
CA ILE A 62 -9.03 -4.26 -12.08
C ILE A 62 -8.89 -5.62 -12.77
N VAL A 63 -9.55 -5.82 -13.91
CA VAL A 63 -9.46 -7.10 -14.65
C VAL A 63 -8.05 -7.28 -15.20
N GLY A 64 -7.46 -6.20 -15.74
CA GLY A 64 -6.07 -6.13 -16.14
C GLY A 64 -5.12 -6.46 -15.00
N LEU A 65 -5.32 -5.87 -13.81
CA LEU A 65 -4.52 -6.16 -12.62
C LEU A 65 -4.57 -7.66 -12.23
N LEU A 66 -5.76 -8.24 -12.21
CA LEU A 66 -5.97 -9.63 -11.80
C LEU A 66 -5.32 -10.64 -12.76
N ARG A 67 -5.08 -10.29 -14.03
CA ARG A 67 -4.35 -11.14 -14.98
C ARG A 67 -2.89 -11.37 -14.57
N PHE A 68 -2.30 -10.47 -13.81
CA PHE A 68 -0.95 -10.65 -13.25
C PHE A 68 -0.93 -11.57 -12.03
N LEU A 69 -2.09 -11.95 -11.51
CA LEU A 69 -2.24 -12.77 -10.31
C LEU A 69 -2.98 -14.08 -10.61
N PRO A 70 -2.25 -15.16 -10.93
CA PRO A 70 -2.86 -16.46 -11.18
C PRO A 70 -3.70 -16.94 -9.99
N GLY A 71 -4.97 -17.28 -10.25
CA GLY A 71 -5.89 -17.74 -9.21
C GLY A 71 -6.42 -16.63 -8.29
N SER A 72 -6.20 -15.36 -8.64
CA SER A 72 -6.82 -14.25 -7.92
C SER A 72 -8.34 -14.24 -8.11
N SER A 73 -9.04 -13.78 -7.07
CA SER A 73 -10.48 -13.57 -7.07
C SER A 73 -10.75 -12.16 -6.59
N SER A 74 -11.74 -11.49 -7.18
CA SER A 74 -12.23 -10.20 -6.70
C SER A 74 -13.69 -10.27 -6.29
N LEU A 75 -14.05 -9.41 -5.35
CA LEU A 75 -15.41 -9.18 -4.90
C LEU A 75 -15.66 -7.67 -4.94
N LYS A 76 -16.54 -7.24 -5.83
CA LYS A 76 -17.04 -5.87 -5.84
C LYS A 76 -17.94 -5.66 -4.62
N VAL A 77 -17.66 -4.63 -3.84
CA VAL A 77 -18.43 -4.26 -2.66
C VAL A 77 -19.40 -3.11 -2.98
N GLY A 78 -18.98 -2.17 -3.83
CA GLY A 78 -19.85 -1.07 -4.22
C GLY A 78 -19.32 -0.25 -5.39
N GLU A 79 -20.08 0.79 -5.73
CA GLU A 79 -19.71 1.80 -6.70
C GLU A 79 -20.32 3.15 -6.33
N CYS A 80 -19.70 4.23 -6.78
CA CYS A 80 -20.21 5.58 -6.60
C CYS A 80 -19.63 6.52 -7.66
N PRO A 81 -20.23 7.71 -7.87
CA PRO A 81 -19.62 8.74 -8.70
C PRO A 81 -18.22 9.11 -8.19
N VAL A 82 -17.31 9.37 -9.12
CA VAL A 82 -15.94 9.79 -8.78
C VAL A 82 -15.98 11.07 -7.94
N SER A 83 -15.30 11.04 -6.81
CA SER A 83 -15.11 12.17 -5.92
C SER A 83 -13.87 11.96 -5.04
N GLU A 84 -13.38 13.02 -4.40
CA GLU A 84 -12.26 12.94 -3.46
C GLU A 84 -12.55 12.03 -2.24
N GLN A 85 -13.81 11.67 -2.01
CA GLN A 85 -14.24 10.83 -0.87
C GLN A 85 -14.19 9.33 -1.16
N VAL A 86 -14.12 8.93 -2.44
CA VAL A 86 -14.18 7.52 -2.85
C VAL A 86 -13.19 6.64 -2.08
N PRO A 87 -11.90 7.02 -1.92
CA PRO A 87 -10.96 6.16 -1.22
C PRO A 87 -11.34 5.91 0.24
N ASN A 88 -11.90 6.91 0.93
CA ASN A 88 -12.36 6.74 2.32
C ASN A 88 -13.58 5.81 2.40
N ILE A 89 -14.51 5.93 1.45
CA ILE A 89 -15.67 5.02 1.36
C ILE A 89 -15.19 3.59 1.12
N ALA A 90 -14.27 3.42 0.16
CA ALA A 90 -13.69 2.12 -0.16
C ALA A 90 -12.96 1.50 1.04
N VAL A 91 -12.08 2.26 1.71
CA VAL A 91 -11.37 1.81 2.91
C VAL A 91 -12.35 1.45 4.01
N LYS A 92 -13.32 2.31 4.33
CA LYS A 92 -14.31 2.03 5.38
C LYS A 92 -15.13 0.77 5.12
N HIS A 93 -15.54 0.54 3.87
CA HIS A 93 -16.38 -0.61 3.52
C HIS A 93 -15.56 -1.90 3.37
N CYS A 94 -14.28 -1.81 3.00
CA CYS A 94 -13.46 -2.96 2.62
C CYS A 94 -12.37 -3.31 3.63
N ALA A 95 -11.95 -2.40 4.52
CA ALA A 95 -10.87 -2.66 5.49
C ALA A 95 -11.12 -3.88 6.38
N PRO A 96 -12.34 -4.14 6.88
CA PRO A 96 -12.62 -5.37 7.63
C PRO A 96 -12.40 -6.65 6.81
N LEU A 97 -12.61 -6.57 5.49
CA LEU A 97 -12.44 -7.69 4.55
C LEU A 97 -10.99 -7.82 4.05
N ALA A 98 -10.21 -6.74 4.08
CA ALA A 98 -8.85 -6.65 3.58
C ALA A 98 -7.81 -7.17 4.59
N ASN A 99 -7.97 -8.43 4.99
CA ASN A 99 -7.06 -9.13 5.87
C ASN A 99 -6.56 -10.44 5.24
N ARG A 100 -5.45 -10.98 5.73
CA ARG A 100 -4.94 -12.32 5.35
C ARG A 100 -4.78 -12.54 3.84
N GLY A 101 -4.21 -11.54 3.15
CA GLY A 101 -3.96 -11.60 1.70
C GLY A 101 -5.11 -11.08 0.84
N TRP A 102 -6.13 -10.47 1.44
CA TRP A 102 -7.08 -9.63 0.72
C TRP A 102 -6.63 -8.17 0.73
N CYS A 103 -6.68 -7.54 -0.45
CA CYS A 103 -6.33 -6.16 -0.69
C CYS A 103 -7.58 -5.40 -1.17
N ILE A 104 -7.64 -4.11 -0.89
CA ILE A 104 -8.70 -3.21 -1.37
C ILE A 104 -8.32 -2.74 -2.77
N TYR A 105 -9.30 -2.67 -3.67
CA TYR A 105 -9.13 -1.96 -4.93
C TYR A 105 -10.15 -0.84 -5.09
N VAL A 106 -9.75 0.19 -5.83
CA VAL A 106 -10.63 1.21 -6.40
C VAL A 106 -10.28 1.31 -7.88
N GLU A 107 -11.24 0.94 -8.72
CA GLU A 107 -11.19 1.10 -10.17
C GLU A 107 -11.92 2.40 -10.54
N PHE A 108 -11.27 3.25 -11.32
CA PHE A 108 -11.88 4.45 -11.87
C PHE A 108 -12.17 4.27 -13.36
N GLU A 109 -13.45 4.28 -13.74
CA GLU A 109 -13.88 4.07 -15.12
C GLU A 109 -15.10 4.96 -15.44
N ASN A 110 -15.03 5.74 -16.52
CA ASN A 110 -16.16 6.53 -17.06
C ASN A 110 -16.88 7.42 -16.02
N GLY A 111 -16.13 8.02 -15.09
CA GLY A 111 -16.69 8.89 -14.03
C GLY A 111 -17.38 8.13 -12.87
N ILE A 112 -17.32 6.79 -12.88
CA ILE A 112 -17.74 5.94 -11.78
C ILE A 112 -16.49 5.32 -11.15
N ALA A 113 -16.47 5.29 -9.82
CA ALA A 113 -15.50 4.53 -9.07
C ALA A 113 -16.15 3.25 -8.54
N LYS A 114 -15.59 2.10 -8.91
CA LYS A 114 -15.98 0.78 -8.39
C LYS A 114 -14.95 0.37 -7.35
N TYR A 115 -15.39 -0.16 -6.22
CA TYR A 115 -14.48 -0.57 -5.17
C TYR A 115 -14.87 -1.91 -4.58
N GLY A 116 -13.88 -2.60 -4.03
CA GLY A 116 -14.06 -3.91 -3.45
C GLY A 116 -12.75 -4.47 -2.92
N VAL A 117 -12.73 -5.79 -2.76
CA VAL A 117 -11.53 -6.51 -2.36
C VAL A 117 -11.11 -7.51 -3.43
N PHE A 118 -9.82 -7.78 -3.52
CA PHE A 118 -9.29 -8.88 -4.30
C PHE A 118 -8.25 -9.64 -3.50
N ARG A 119 -8.09 -10.91 -3.83
CA ARG A 119 -7.11 -11.77 -3.19
C ARG A 119 -5.77 -11.64 -3.92
N ASP A 120 -4.77 -11.19 -3.19
CA ASP A 120 -3.37 -11.26 -3.63
C ASP A 120 -2.93 -12.74 -3.74
N ALA A 121 -1.73 -12.97 -4.25
CA ALA A 121 -1.21 -14.27 -4.60
C ALA A 121 -1.49 -15.35 -3.53
N LEU A 122 -2.11 -16.46 -3.97
CA LEU A 122 -2.57 -17.56 -3.11
C LEU A 122 -1.43 -18.28 -2.38
N SER A 123 -0.21 -18.21 -2.91
CA SER A 123 0.95 -18.90 -2.37
C SER A 123 1.84 -17.93 -1.59
N PRO A 124 2.29 -18.28 -0.37
CA PRO A 124 3.34 -17.54 0.35
C PRO A 124 4.66 -17.41 -0.43
N LEU A 125 4.89 -18.30 -1.40
CA LEU A 125 6.07 -18.34 -2.27
C LEU A 125 5.86 -17.58 -3.58
N ALA A 126 4.64 -17.09 -3.85
CA ALA A 126 4.39 -16.35 -5.07
C ALA A 126 5.04 -14.96 -4.99
N ILE A 127 5.52 -14.51 -6.14
CA ILE A 127 6.08 -13.18 -6.30
C ILE A 127 4.97 -12.17 -5.91
N PRO A 128 5.20 -11.26 -4.95
CA PRO A 128 4.22 -10.26 -4.58
C PRO A 128 3.76 -9.48 -5.81
N ILE A 129 2.48 -9.08 -5.85
CA ILE A 129 1.92 -8.31 -6.97
C ILE A 129 2.80 -7.11 -7.32
N GLN A 130 3.42 -6.46 -6.33
CA GLN A 130 4.37 -5.37 -6.53
C GLN A 130 5.51 -5.77 -7.45
N ARG A 131 6.21 -6.88 -7.19
CA ARG A 131 7.28 -7.34 -8.08
C ARG A 131 6.74 -7.82 -9.42
N ALA A 132 5.60 -8.52 -9.45
CA ALA A 132 5.00 -9.01 -10.69
C ALA A 132 4.58 -7.87 -11.64
N VAL A 133 4.06 -6.77 -11.08
CA VAL A 133 3.61 -5.56 -11.78
C VAL A 133 4.80 -4.67 -12.16
N LEU A 134 5.77 -4.49 -11.25
CA LEU A 134 6.93 -3.63 -11.47
C LEU A 134 7.98 -4.25 -12.41
N ASP A 135 8.24 -5.56 -12.33
CA ASP A 135 9.34 -6.19 -13.09
C ASP A 135 8.93 -6.59 -14.52
N ARG A 136 7.64 -6.84 -14.78
CA ARG A 136 7.17 -7.31 -16.09
C ARG A 136 6.73 -6.22 -17.05
N GLY A 137 6.62 -4.99 -16.56
CA GLY A 137 5.99 -3.89 -17.29
C GLY A 137 4.48 -4.10 -17.38
N THR A 138 3.73 -3.05 -17.07
CA THR A 138 2.26 -3.05 -17.02
C THR A 138 1.60 -2.69 -18.35
N GLY A 139 2.39 -2.36 -19.39
CA GLY A 139 1.85 -1.75 -20.60
C GLY A 139 1.13 -0.44 -20.26
N ASP A 140 -0.15 -0.33 -20.65
CA ASP A 140 -0.99 0.83 -20.35
C ASP A 140 -1.72 0.75 -19.00
N LEU A 141 -1.53 -0.34 -18.24
CA LEU A 141 -2.22 -0.54 -16.97
C LEU A 141 -1.66 0.38 -15.89
N LYS A 142 -2.45 1.38 -15.50
CA LYS A 142 -2.09 2.32 -14.45
C LYS A 142 -2.50 1.79 -13.09
N ILE A 143 -1.52 1.68 -12.20
CA ILE A 143 -1.70 1.22 -10.82
C ILE A 143 -0.94 2.14 -9.88
N LEU A 144 -1.55 2.41 -8.73
CA LEU A 144 -0.90 2.96 -7.56
C LEU A 144 -1.26 2.11 -6.34
N ARG A 145 -0.25 1.54 -5.70
CA ARG A 145 -0.38 0.88 -4.40
C ARG A 145 -0.12 1.89 -3.29
N ILE A 146 -0.94 1.82 -2.26
CA ILE A 146 -0.82 2.58 -1.03
C ILE A 146 -1.06 1.64 0.13
N HIS A 147 -0.09 1.45 1.02
CA HIS A 147 -0.28 0.62 2.21
C HIS A 147 0.56 1.11 3.37
N GLN A 148 0.08 0.80 4.57
CA GLN A 148 0.83 1.08 5.80
C GLN A 148 1.94 0.03 5.97
N SER A 149 3.20 0.44 5.85
CA SER A 149 4.35 -0.45 6.00
C SER A 149 4.79 -0.60 7.47
N ALA A 150 4.54 0.42 8.29
CA ALA A 150 4.72 0.41 9.74
C ALA A 150 3.79 1.47 10.38
N LEU A 151 3.68 1.50 11.72
CA LEU A 151 2.89 2.51 12.41
C LEU A 151 3.30 3.94 11.97
N ALA A 152 2.32 4.77 11.60
CA ALA A 152 2.54 6.10 11.05
C ALA A 152 3.50 6.16 9.84
N CYS A 153 3.62 5.09 9.07
CA CYS A 153 4.48 4.98 7.90
C CYS A 153 3.71 4.34 6.74
N VAL A 154 3.48 5.12 5.69
CA VAL A 154 2.73 4.68 4.49
C VAL A 154 3.68 4.65 3.30
N GLU A 155 3.67 3.56 2.56
CA GLU A 155 4.44 3.41 1.33
C GLU A 155 3.50 3.61 0.13
N LEU A 156 3.98 4.38 -0.83
CA LEU A 156 3.37 4.63 -2.13
C LEU A 156 4.22 3.94 -3.19
N ALA A 157 3.60 3.20 -4.11
CA ALA A 157 4.32 2.58 -5.23
C ALA A 157 3.48 2.64 -6.50
N ASN A 158 4.02 3.21 -7.57
CA ASN A 158 3.31 3.32 -8.85
C ASN A 158 3.74 2.21 -9.83
N HIS A 159 3.00 2.06 -10.92
CA HIS A 159 3.27 1.08 -11.98
C HIS A 159 4.55 1.34 -12.79
N LYS A 160 5.25 2.47 -12.60
CA LYS A 160 6.51 2.82 -13.27
C LYS A 160 7.76 2.41 -12.49
N GLY A 161 7.61 1.90 -11.27
CA GLY A 161 8.72 1.53 -10.40
C GLY A 161 9.07 2.58 -9.36
N ASP A 162 8.41 3.74 -9.37
CA ASP A 162 8.66 4.77 -8.37
C ASP A 162 7.98 4.37 -7.06
N TRP A 163 8.70 4.59 -5.97
CA TRP A 163 8.25 4.26 -4.63
C TRP A 163 8.64 5.37 -3.67
N HIS A 164 7.75 5.71 -2.75
CA HIS A 164 7.95 6.76 -1.77
C HIS A 164 7.50 6.26 -0.40
N ILE A 165 8.21 6.67 0.65
CA ILE A 165 7.79 6.44 2.04
C ILE A 165 7.33 7.77 2.61
N VAL A 166 6.13 7.77 3.18
CA VAL A 166 5.58 8.91 3.89
C VAL A 166 5.54 8.59 5.38
N PHE A 167 6.38 9.28 6.14
CA PHE A 167 6.31 9.26 7.60
C PHE A 167 5.29 10.30 8.09
N VAL A 168 4.23 9.84 8.75
CA VAL A 168 3.20 10.69 9.39
C VAL A 168 3.49 10.85 10.88
N SER A 169 4.78 10.86 11.24
CA SER A 169 5.29 10.96 12.60
C SER A 169 6.44 11.98 12.65
N HIS A 170 7.11 12.10 13.79
CA HIS A 170 8.26 12.99 13.98
C HIS A 170 9.56 12.45 13.34
N LYS A 171 9.51 11.30 12.65
CA LYS A 171 10.68 10.72 11.99
C LYS A 171 11.23 11.64 10.91
N ARG A 172 12.55 11.67 10.81
CA ARG A 172 13.26 12.48 9.79
C ARG A 172 13.25 11.77 8.45
N GLU A 173 13.28 12.55 7.36
CA GLU A 173 13.45 12.04 5.99
C GLU A 173 14.72 11.17 5.84
N SER A 174 15.75 11.43 6.65
CA SER A 174 17.02 10.68 6.66
C SER A 174 16.96 9.34 7.39
N GLU A 175 15.87 9.01 8.06
CA GLU A 175 15.75 7.73 8.77
C GLU A 175 15.51 6.59 7.79
N PRO A 176 16.14 5.42 8.02
CA PRO A 176 15.97 4.26 7.14
C PRO A 176 14.53 3.75 7.18
N ASN A 177 14.10 3.16 6.06
CA ASN A 177 12.82 2.46 5.96
C ASN A 177 12.75 1.39 7.06
N PRO A 178 11.72 1.37 7.92
CA PRO A 178 11.54 0.30 8.90
C PRO A 178 11.58 -1.11 8.30
N ARG A 179 11.12 -1.28 7.04
CA ARG A 179 11.19 -2.55 6.31
C ARG A 179 12.62 -3.00 6.00
N GLN A 180 13.58 -2.08 5.90
CA GLN A 180 14.96 -2.43 5.63
C GLN A 180 15.53 -3.34 6.73
N PHE A 181 15.24 -3.04 8.00
CA PHE A 181 15.66 -3.88 9.11
C PHE A 181 15.05 -5.29 9.04
N VAL A 182 13.79 -5.41 8.63
CA VAL A 182 13.13 -6.70 8.45
C VAL A 182 13.77 -7.49 7.30
N SER A 183 14.05 -6.82 6.19
CA SER A 183 14.69 -7.45 5.02
C SER A 183 16.11 -7.90 5.33
N ASP A 184 16.90 -7.07 6.01
CA ASP A 184 18.27 -7.40 6.39
C ASP A 184 18.29 -8.58 7.38
N LEU A 185 17.34 -8.62 8.31
CA LEU A 185 17.16 -9.75 9.22
C LEU A 185 16.78 -11.03 8.49
N ALA A 186 15.83 -10.95 7.56
CA ALA A 186 15.41 -12.11 6.77
C ALA A 186 16.57 -12.67 5.93
N LYS A 187 17.40 -11.81 5.32
CA LYS A 187 18.62 -12.20 4.60
C LYS A 187 19.64 -12.86 5.53
N ALA A 188 19.84 -12.33 6.74
CA ALA A 188 20.73 -12.91 7.72
C ALA A 188 20.28 -14.33 8.13
N ILE A 189 18.99 -14.51 8.44
CA ILE A 189 18.36 -15.80 8.74
C ILE A 189 18.53 -16.77 7.56
N CYS A 190 18.36 -16.30 6.32
CA CYS A 190 18.42 -17.13 5.11
C CYS A 190 19.82 -17.30 4.53
N SER A 191 20.87 -16.78 5.18
CA SER A 191 22.24 -16.75 4.65
C SER A 191 22.79 -18.14 4.29
N GLN A 192 22.38 -19.17 5.02
CA GLN A 192 22.79 -20.57 4.80
C GLN A 192 21.80 -21.39 3.97
N VAL A 193 20.70 -20.79 3.51
CA VAL A 193 19.75 -21.45 2.62
C VAL A 193 20.39 -21.65 1.25
N ARG A 194 20.11 -22.80 0.62
CA ARG A 194 20.57 -23.13 -0.74
C ARG A 194 20.14 -22.03 -1.71
N VAL A 195 21.05 -21.60 -2.59
CA VAL A 195 20.85 -20.48 -3.53
C VAL A 195 19.53 -20.55 -4.29
N LYS A 196 19.15 -21.74 -4.78
CA LYS A 196 17.89 -21.96 -5.53
C LYS A 196 16.62 -21.67 -4.73
N LEU A 197 16.65 -21.74 -3.40
CA LEU A 197 15.49 -21.56 -2.52
C LEU A 197 15.57 -20.26 -1.72
N ARG A 198 16.72 -19.57 -1.75
CA ARG A 198 17.01 -18.46 -0.84
C ARG A 198 16.00 -17.33 -0.99
N GLU A 199 15.79 -16.83 -2.20
CA GLU A 199 14.87 -15.70 -2.45
C GLU A 199 13.43 -16.01 -2.01
N ALA A 200 12.93 -17.21 -2.34
CA ALA A 200 11.60 -17.63 -1.94
C ALA A 200 11.48 -17.78 -0.41
N THR A 201 12.55 -18.24 0.26
CA THR A 201 12.59 -18.37 1.71
C THR A 201 12.68 -17.00 2.39
N GLU A 202 13.51 -16.09 1.87
CA GLU A 202 13.61 -14.69 2.33
C GLU A 202 12.24 -14.02 2.28
N THR A 203 11.53 -14.15 1.15
CA THR A 203 10.18 -13.59 0.98
C THR A 203 9.19 -14.10 2.05
N VAL A 204 9.24 -15.40 2.36
CA VAL A 204 8.38 -15.99 3.39
C VAL A 204 8.75 -15.48 4.78
N ILE A 205 10.05 -15.42 5.11
CA ILE A 205 10.53 -14.93 6.40
C ILE A 205 10.19 -13.45 6.58
N GLU A 206 10.43 -12.59 5.58
CA GLU A 206 10.05 -11.18 5.61
C GLU A 206 8.56 -10.99 5.91
N ARG A 207 7.70 -11.79 5.28
CA ARG A 207 6.25 -11.74 5.47
C ARG A 207 5.84 -12.15 6.89
N ILE A 208 6.43 -13.21 7.44
CA ILE A 208 6.17 -13.67 8.81
C ILE A 208 6.60 -12.61 9.83
N LEU A 209 7.82 -12.08 9.68
CA LEU A 209 8.36 -11.04 10.56
C LEU A 209 7.50 -9.78 10.52
N THR A 210 7.12 -9.33 9.31
CA THR A 210 6.26 -8.16 9.13
C THR A 210 4.90 -8.35 9.80
N ALA A 211 4.26 -9.51 9.61
CA ALA A 211 2.99 -9.81 10.25
C ALA A 211 3.11 -9.77 11.79
N GLY A 212 4.16 -10.38 12.36
CA GLY A 212 4.41 -10.37 13.80
C GLY A 212 4.66 -8.97 14.38
N LEU A 213 5.30 -8.08 13.62
CA LEU A 213 5.51 -6.68 14.00
C LEU A 213 4.21 -5.85 13.94
N GLN A 214 3.29 -6.19 13.02
CA GLN A 214 2.01 -5.49 12.86
C GLN A 214 0.95 -5.93 13.87
N GLU A 215 0.97 -7.20 14.30
CA GLU A 215 -0.05 -7.76 15.20
C GLU A 215 0.20 -7.50 16.69
N SER A 216 1.39 -7.01 17.08
CA SER A 216 1.76 -6.85 18.49
C SER A 216 2.34 -5.46 18.77
N HIS A 217 1.72 -4.75 19.72
CA HIS A 217 2.20 -3.48 20.23
C HIS A 217 3.48 -3.70 21.05
N GLY A 218 4.65 -3.50 20.43
CA GLY A 218 5.95 -3.59 21.10
C GLY A 218 6.72 -4.90 20.88
N THR A 219 6.53 -5.58 19.75
CA THR A 219 7.34 -6.76 19.41
C THR A 219 8.80 -6.40 19.20
N LEU A 220 9.68 -7.05 19.95
CA LEU A 220 11.12 -7.00 19.73
C LEU A 220 11.55 -8.32 19.09
N VAL A 221 12.04 -8.25 17.86
CA VAL A 221 12.64 -9.40 17.17
C VAL A 221 14.15 -9.32 17.37
N ALA A 222 14.68 -10.16 18.24
CA ALA A 222 16.12 -10.32 18.45
C ALA A 222 16.60 -11.61 17.80
N VAL A 223 17.74 -11.55 17.12
CA VAL A 223 18.43 -12.68 16.49
C VAL A 223 19.90 -12.63 16.89
#